data_AF-A0A6N7X4V2-F1
#
_entry.id   AF-A0A6N7X4V2-F1
#
_cell.length_a   1.000
_cell.length_b   1.000
_cell.length_c   1.000
_cell.angle_alpha   90.00
_cell.angle_beta   90.00
_cell.angle_gamma   90.00
#
_symmetry.space_group_name_H-M   'P 1'
#
loop_
_entity.id
_entity.type
_entity.pdbx_description
1 polymer ?
#
loop_
_entity_poly.entity_id
_entity_poly.type
_entity_poly.pdbx_seq_one_letter_code
_entity_poly.pdbx_strand_id
1 'polypeptide(L)'
;MGKGKQRPPQFNRQSKGYQQNMYKNQMKEKGVEMPKQLDMEKWSKFNRVAGIVWVVAVILLAFLVGWKASLIVAVLGFVYLGGFMLYMNNYMKKYLGAYKKMGVPKEMYLKQLRRNGTDEKQIQRMSTMWDKVKED
;
A
#
# COMPACT_ATOMS: atom_id res chain seq x y z
N MET A 1 23.84 54.26 -8.33
CA MET A 1 24.09 52.97 -7.65
C MET A 1 22.80 52.13 -7.68
N GLY A 2 22.65 51.26 -8.69
CA GLY A 2 21.45 50.43 -8.85
C GLY A 2 21.55 49.16 -8.01
N LYS A 3 20.62 48.98 -7.06
CA LYS A 3 20.48 47.76 -6.25
C LYS A 3 20.15 46.58 -7.17
N GLY A 4 21.14 45.74 -7.45
CA GLY A 4 20.97 44.48 -8.18
C GLY A 4 20.05 43.55 -7.39
N LYS A 5 18.89 43.22 -7.97
CA LYS A 5 17.95 42.24 -7.42
C LYS A 5 18.65 40.89 -7.31
N GLN A 6 19.03 40.48 -6.10
CA GLN A 6 19.45 39.10 -5.81
C GLN A 6 18.29 38.18 -6.18
N ARG A 7 18.48 37.37 -7.22
CA ARG A 7 17.54 36.30 -7.58
C ARG A 7 17.56 35.27 -6.45
N PRO A 8 16.40 34.76 -6.01
CA PRO A 8 16.36 33.78 -4.93
C PRO A 8 17.23 32.58 -5.30
N PRO A 9 17.95 31.97 -4.33
CA PRO A 9 18.80 30.81 -4.59
C PRO A 9 17.97 29.76 -5.33
N GLN A 10 18.41 29.42 -6.54
CA GLN A 10 17.84 28.30 -7.27
C GLN A 10 18.18 27.04 -6.47
N PHE A 11 17.24 26.61 -5.62
CA PHE A 11 17.29 25.29 -5.03
C PHE A 11 17.30 24.30 -6.19
N ASN A 12 18.49 23.79 -6.50
CA ASN A 12 18.69 22.72 -7.45
C ASN A 12 17.76 21.59 -7.01
N ARG A 13 16.67 21.34 -7.77
CA ARG A 13 15.72 20.26 -7.46
C ARG A 13 16.56 18.99 -7.35
N GLN A 14 16.77 18.49 -6.14
CA GLN A 14 17.53 17.26 -5.93
C GLN A 14 16.99 16.20 -6.88
N SER A 15 17.89 15.59 -7.64
CA SER A 15 17.52 14.53 -8.57
C SER A 15 16.80 13.42 -7.80
N LYS A 16 15.81 12.79 -8.44
CA LYS A 16 15.01 11.72 -7.81
C LYS A 16 15.89 10.64 -7.16
N GLY A 17 17.06 10.34 -7.75
CA GLY A 17 18.03 9.38 -7.21
C GLY A 17 18.73 9.84 -5.93
N TYR A 18 19.06 11.14 -5.82
CA TYR A 18 19.67 11.69 -4.59
C TYR A 18 18.68 11.68 -3.42
N GLN A 19 17.42 12.05 -3.68
CA GLN A 19 16.35 11.95 -2.67
C GLN A 19 16.12 10.51 -2.21
N GLN A 20 16.16 9.56 -3.14
CA GLN A 20 15.97 8.14 -2.83
C GLN A 20 17.12 7.56 -1.98
N ASN A 21 18.36 8.00 -2.21
CA ASN A 21 19.52 7.57 -1.42
C ASN A 21 19.57 8.23 -0.04
N MET A 22 19.24 9.51 0.08
CA MET A 22 19.06 10.18 1.38
C MET A 22 17.98 9.49 2.21
N TYR A 23 16.88 9.11 1.58
CA TYR A 23 15.79 8.40 2.25
C TYR A 23 16.20 6.99 2.71
N LYS A 24 16.97 6.26 1.90
CA LYS A 24 17.57 4.97 2.30
C LYS A 24 18.55 5.12 3.47
N ASN A 25 19.35 6.19 3.48
CA ASN A 25 20.31 6.45 4.55
C ASN A 25 19.61 6.86 5.85
N GLN A 26 18.57 7.72 5.78
CA GLN A 26 17.73 8.08 6.94
C GLN A 26 16.98 6.87 7.52
N MET A 27 16.57 5.92 6.67
CA MET A 27 15.97 4.67 7.13
C MET A 27 16.96 3.76 7.85
N LYS A 28 18.21 3.68 7.36
CA LYS A 28 19.29 2.96 8.04
C LYS A 28 19.66 3.61 9.37
N GLU A 29 19.75 4.94 9.42
CA GLU A 29 20.07 5.68 10.65
C GLU A 29 18.98 5.57 11.72
N LYS A 30 17.70 5.54 11.34
CA LYS A 30 16.58 5.38 12.27
C LYS A 30 16.23 3.92 12.60
N GLY A 31 17.01 2.95 12.09
CA GLY A 31 16.73 1.52 12.29
C GLY A 31 15.39 1.06 11.74
N VAL A 32 14.81 1.77 10.76
CA VAL A 32 13.50 1.48 10.21
C VAL A 32 13.67 0.62 8.96
N GLU A 33 13.43 -0.68 9.10
CA GLU A 33 13.28 -1.56 7.94
C GLU A 33 11.91 -1.30 7.29
N MET A 34 11.92 -0.69 6.10
CA MET A 34 10.71 -0.66 5.29
C MET A 34 10.30 -2.09 4.91
N PRO A 35 9.02 -2.46 5.05
CA PRO A 35 8.55 -3.72 4.49
C PRO A 35 8.89 -3.76 2.99
N LYS A 36 9.37 -4.91 2.50
CA LYS A 36 9.64 -5.09 1.05
C LYS A 36 8.42 -4.64 0.27
N GLN A 37 8.58 -3.64 -0.61
CA GLN A 37 7.50 -3.13 -1.45
C GLN A 37 6.83 -4.30 -2.18
N LEU A 38 5.61 -4.61 -1.78
CA LEU A 38 4.74 -5.52 -2.54
C LEU A 38 4.45 -4.87 -3.89
N ASP A 39 4.73 -5.60 -4.96
CA ASP A 39 4.31 -5.24 -6.31
C ASP A 39 2.78 -5.40 -6.40
N MET A 40 2.08 -4.35 -5.96
CA MET A 40 0.62 -4.31 -5.88
C MET A 40 -0.03 -4.56 -7.25
N GLU A 41 0.65 -4.19 -8.34
CA GLU A 41 0.14 -4.38 -9.69
C GLU A 41 0.14 -5.87 -10.06
N LYS A 42 1.25 -6.59 -9.81
CA LYS A 42 1.30 -8.04 -10.02
C LYS A 42 0.35 -8.78 -9.11
N TRP A 43 0.28 -8.41 -7.83
CA TRP A 43 -0.64 -9.03 -6.86
C TRP A 43 -2.10 -8.82 -7.23
N SER A 44 -2.47 -7.63 -7.70
CA SER A 44 -3.82 -7.33 -8.16
C SER A 44 -4.21 -8.15 -9.39
N LYS A 45 -3.33 -8.24 -10.40
CA LYS A 45 -3.55 -9.07 -11.59
C LYS A 45 -3.68 -10.55 -11.23
N PHE A 46 -2.80 -11.06 -10.37
CA PHE A 46 -2.84 -12.44 -9.89
C PHE A 46 -4.14 -12.75 -9.15
N ASN A 47 -4.52 -11.93 -8.16
CA ASN A 47 -5.74 -12.13 -7.39
C ASN A 47 -6.99 -12.03 -8.26
N ARG A 48 -6.99 -11.18 -9.30
CA ARG A 48 -8.09 -11.09 -10.25
C ARG A 48 -8.25 -12.38 -11.08
N VAL A 49 -7.15 -12.90 -11.61
CA VAL A 49 -7.15 -14.16 -12.38
C VAL A 49 -7.53 -15.34 -11.48
N ALA A 50 -6.91 -15.45 -10.30
CA ALA A 50 -7.22 -16.48 -9.32
C ALA A 50 -8.68 -16.44 -8.88
N GLY A 51 -9.25 -15.25 -8.70
CA GLY A 51 -10.67 -15.08 -8.37
C GLY A 51 -11.60 -15.57 -9.49
N ILE A 52 -11.29 -15.27 -10.76
CA ILE A 52 -12.09 -15.76 -11.90
C ILE A 52 -12.02 -17.29 -11.98
N VAL A 53 -10.81 -17.86 -11.91
CA VAL A 53 -10.61 -19.31 -11.94
C VAL A 53 -11.36 -19.99 -10.81
N TRP A 54 -11.33 -19.41 -9.61
CA TRP A 54 -12.04 -19.94 -8.45
C TRP A 54 -13.56 -19.93 -8.64
N VAL A 55 -14.15 -18.83 -9.14
CA VAL A 55 -15.60 -18.77 -9.41
C VAL A 55 -16.01 -19.81 -10.45
N VAL A 56 -15.23 -19.96 -11.53
CA VAL A 56 -15.48 -20.99 -12.55
C VAL A 56 -15.40 -22.40 -11.95
N ALA A 57 -14.42 -22.66 -11.08
CA ALA A 57 -14.28 -23.94 -10.40
C ALA A 57 -15.47 -24.24 -9.48
N VAL A 58 -15.97 -23.25 -8.73
CA VAL A 58 -17.15 -23.38 -7.87
C VAL A 58 -18.39 -23.74 -8.69
N ILE A 59 -18.58 -23.09 -9.84
CA ILE A 59 -19.70 -23.36 -10.75
C ILE A 59 -19.58 -24.77 -11.35
N LEU A 60 -18.41 -25.13 -11.90
CA LEU A 60 -18.20 -26.45 -12.50
C LEU A 60 -18.38 -27.59 -11.49
N LEU A 61 -17.90 -27.42 -10.26
CA LEU A 61 -18.09 -28.42 -9.20
C LEU A 61 -19.55 -28.57 -8.79
N ALA A 62 -20.34 -27.49 -8.84
CA ALA A 62 -21.77 -27.55 -8.57
C ALA A 62 -22.50 -28.42 -9.60
N PHE A 63 -22.11 -28.33 -10.88
CA PHE A 63 -22.70 -29.11 -11.97
C PHE A 63 -22.19 -30.56 -12.03
N LEU A 64 -20.90 -30.81 -11.77
CA LEU A 64 -20.29 -32.12 -11.98
C LEU A 64 -20.35 -33.06 -10.77
N VAL A 65 -20.14 -32.52 -9.56
CA VAL A 65 -19.98 -33.33 -8.33
C VAL A 65 -21.13 -33.09 -7.34
N GLY A 66 -21.88 -32.00 -7.55
CA GLY A 66 -23.02 -31.61 -6.74
C GLY A 66 -22.72 -30.47 -5.77
N TRP A 67 -23.79 -29.82 -5.32
CA TRP A 67 -23.75 -28.56 -4.56
C TRP A 67 -22.91 -28.60 -3.27
N LYS A 68 -22.81 -29.75 -2.59
CA LYS A 68 -22.00 -29.89 -1.37
C LYS A 68 -20.50 -29.68 -1.61
N ALA A 69 -19.95 -30.24 -2.70
CA ALA A 69 -18.54 -30.07 -3.05
C ALA A 69 -18.23 -28.62 -3.46
N SER A 70 -19.14 -28.01 -4.21
CA SER A 70 -19.08 -26.59 -4.56
C SER A 70 -19.07 -25.69 -3.33
N LEU A 71 -19.90 -25.99 -2.33
CA LEU A 71 -20.04 -25.21 -1.10
C LEU A 71 -18.75 -25.24 -0.26
N ILE A 72 -18.07 -26.39 -0.18
CA ILE A 72 -16.77 -26.50 0.51
C ILE A 72 -15.71 -25.64 -0.18
N VAL A 73 -15.61 -25.70 -1.52
CA VAL A 73 -14.65 -24.88 -2.29
C VAL A 73 -14.99 -23.40 -2.21
N ALA A 74 -16.28 -23.05 -2.13
CA ALA A 74 -16.72 -21.68 -1.90
C ALA A 74 -16.26 -21.19 -0.51
N VAL A 75 -16.49 -21.96 0.55
CA VAL A 75 -16.05 -21.58 1.90
C VAL A 75 -14.53 -21.41 1.97
N LEU A 76 -13.75 -22.32 1.36
CA LEU A 76 -12.29 -22.23 1.33
C LEU A 76 -11.80 -20.95 0.64
N GLY A 77 -12.42 -20.54 -0.47
CA GLY A 77 -12.07 -19.28 -1.13
C GLY A 77 -12.38 -18.04 -0.29
N PHE A 78 -13.49 -18.05 0.46
CA PHE A 78 -13.81 -16.97 1.41
C PHE A 78 -12.82 -16.92 2.58
N VAL A 79 -12.39 -18.06 3.11
CA VAL A 79 -11.35 -18.12 4.16
C VAL A 79 -10.03 -17.54 3.65
N TYR A 80 -9.62 -17.88 2.42
CA TYR A 80 -8.43 -17.31 1.79
C TYR A 80 -8.54 -15.78 1.64
N LEU A 81 -9.68 -15.28 1.13
CA LEU A 81 -9.93 -13.83 1.00
C LEU A 81 -9.87 -13.10 2.35
N GLY A 82 -10.49 -13.67 3.39
CA GLY A 82 -10.45 -13.13 4.74
C GLY A 82 -9.03 -13.06 5.30
N GLY A 83 -8.27 -14.15 5.18
CA GLY A 83 -6.86 -14.20 5.58
C GLY A 83 -5.99 -13.20 4.82
N PHE A 84 -6.19 -13.08 3.50
CA PHE A 84 -5.48 -12.12 2.66
C PHE A 84 -5.78 -10.67 3.06
N MET A 85 -7.05 -10.33 3.35
CA MET A 85 -7.41 -8.99 3.85
C MET A 85 -6.72 -8.67 5.18
N LEU A 86 -6.66 -9.62 6.12
CA LEU A 86 -5.97 -9.44 7.39
C LEU A 86 -4.46 -9.25 7.20
N TYR A 87 -3.84 -10.05 6.32
CA TYR A 87 -2.43 -9.92 5.95
C TYR A 87 -2.12 -8.55 5.38
N MET A 88 -2.92 -8.08 4.41
CA MET A 88 -2.77 -6.77 3.79
C MET A 88 -2.95 -5.63 4.80
N ASN A 89 -3.92 -5.75 5.71
CA ASN A 89 -4.16 -4.76 6.76
C ASN A 89 -2.94 -4.67 7.71
N ASN A 90 -2.39 -5.80 8.14
CA ASN A 90 -1.19 -5.82 8.98
C ASN A 90 0.04 -5.30 8.24
N TYR A 91 0.20 -5.64 6.96
CA TYR A 91 1.25 -5.10 6.11
C TYR A 91 1.15 -3.58 5.99
N MET A 92 -0.05 -3.03 5.73
CA MET A 92 -0.26 -1.58 5.68
C MET A 92 0.03 -0.91 7.02
N LYS A 93 -0.38 -1.50 8.15
CA LYS A 93 -0.04 -0.98 9.48
C LYS A 93 1.47 -0.90 9.70
N LYS A 94 2.22 -1.96 9.35
CA LYS A 94 3.70 -1.94 9.42
C LYS A 94 4.30 -0.85 8.53
N TYR A 95 3.75 -0.69 7.32
CA TYR A 95 4.21 0.33 6.37
C TYR A 95 3.95 1.76 6.88
N LEU A 96 2.77 2.01 7.44
CA LEU A 96 2.40 3.29 8.06
C LEU A 96 3.21 3.57 9.31
N GLY A 97 3.45 2.54 10.15
CA GLY A 97 4.31 2.65 11.33
C GLY A 97 5.75 3.02 10.96
N ALA A 98 6.29 2.43 9.89
CA ALA A 98 7.59 2.82 9.35
C ALA A 98 7.59 4.30 8.91
N TYR A 99 6.58 4.76 8.16
CA TYR A 99 6.46 6.16 7.76
C TYR A 99 6.38 7.13 8.96
N LYS A 100 5.66 6.73 10.01
CA LYS A 100 5.59 7.48 11.27
C LYS A 100 6.95 7.57 11.97
N LYS A 101 7.69 6.46 12.11
CA LYS A 101 9.07 6.44 12.66
C LYS A 101 10.04 7.31 11.85
N MET A 102 9.82 7.45 10.55
CA MET A 102 10.62 8.36 9.71
C MET A 102 10.29 9.85 9.95
N GLY A 103 9.20 10.16 10.65
CA GLY A 103 8.74 11.52 10.91
C GLY A 103 7.91 12.12 9.78
N VAL A 104 7.31 11.29 8.92
CA VAL A 104 6.45 11.78 7.84
C VAL A 104 5.10 12.20 8.41
N PRO A 105 4.69 13.47 8.27
CA PRO A 105 3.40 13.91 8.78
C PRO A 105 2.25 13.33 7.95
N LYS A 106 1.14 13.00 8.63
CA LYS A 106 -0.09 12.44 8.03
C LYS A 106 -0.53 13.21 6.78
N GLU A 107 -0.53 14.53 6.86
CA GLU A 107 -0.97 15.41 5.78
C GLU A 107 -0.10 15.27 4.53
N MET A 108 1.23 15.11 4.69
CA MET A 108 2.12 14.96 3.55
C MET A 108 1.91 13.62 2.85
N TYR A 109 1.68 12.54 3.62
CA TYR A 109 1.35 11.22 3.07
C TYR A 109 -0.01 11.22 2.35
N LEU A 110 -1.06 11.78 2.96
CA LEU A 110 -2.38 11.90 2.33
C LEU A 110 -2.36 12.80 1.09
N LYS A 111 -1.56 13.87 1.10
CA LYS A 111 -1.37 14.76 -0.07
C LYS A 111 -0.67 14.04 -1.22
N GLN A 112 0.29 13.16 -0.95
CA GLN A 112 0.91 12.31 -1.97
C GLN A 112 -0.10 11.31 -2.56
N LEU A 113 -0.92 10.67 -1.73
CA LEU A 113 -1.97 9.76 -2.21
C LEU A 113 -2.99 10.47 -3.11
N ARG A 114 -3.45 11.67 -2.72
CA ARG A 114 -4.30 12.53 -3.56
C ARG A 114 -3.64 12.88 -4.89
N ARG A 115 -2.36 13.24 -4.87
CA ARG A 115 -1.60 13.58 -6.08
C ARG A 115 -1.41 12.39 -7.02
N ASN A 116 -1.34 11.18 -6.48
CA ASN A 116 -1.25 9.94 -7.25
C ASN A 116 -2.60 9.47 -7.80
N GLY A 117 -3.68 10.26 -7.65
CA GLY A 117 -5.01 9.91 -8.14
C GLY A 117 -5.68 8.80 -7.35
N THR A 118 -5.30 8.60 -6.07
CA THR A 118 -5.97 7.62 -5.21
C THR A 118 -7.37 8.09 -4.85
N ASP A 119 -8.34 7.18 -4.89
CA ASP A 119 -9.75 7.47 -4.57
C ASP A 119 -9.96 8.07 -3.17
N GLU A 120 -10.91 8.99 -3.02
CA GLU A 120 -11.21 9.63 -1.72
C GLU A 120 -11.60 8.63 -0.63
N LYS A 121 -12.37 7.59 -0.98
CA LYS A 121 -12.73 6.51 -0.05
C LYS A 121 -11.50 5.73 0.45
N GLN A 122 -10.49 5.57 -0.41
CA GLN A 122 -9.25 4.89 -0.04
C GLN A 122 -8.37 5.82 0.82
N ILE A 123 -8.30 7.11 0.49
CA ILE A 123 -7.61 8.12 1.28
C ILE A 123 -8.21 8.21 2.68
N GLN A 124 -9.54 8.18 2.80
CA GLN A 124 -10.21 8.20 4.10
C GLN A 124 -9.91 6.96 4.93
N ARG A 125 -9.95 5.76 4.33
CA ARG A 125 -9.53 4.52 5.01
C ARG A 125 -8.08 4.58 5.46
N MET A 126 -7.19 5.11 4.62
CA MET A 126 -5.78 5.26 4.93
C MET A 126 -5.54 6.27 6.06
N SER A 127 -6.30 7.37 6.07
CA SER A 127 -6.31 8.37 7.14
C SER A 127 -6.72 7.75 8.48
N THR A 128 -7.82 6.98 8.51
CA THR A 128 -8.26 6.26 9.72
C THR A 128 -7.25 5.20 10.15
N MET A 129 -6.63 4.50 9.20
CA MET A 129 -5.61 3.50 9.52
C MET A 129 -4.35 4.15 10.09
N TRP A 130 -3.95 5.30 9.56
CA TRP A 130 -2.86 6.12 10.10
C TRP A 130 -3.11 6.51 11.55
N ASP A 131 -4.34 6.91 11.91
CA ASP A 131 -4.67 7.28 13.29
C ASP A 131 -4.66 6.07 14.24
N LYS A 132 -4.99 4.88 13.75
CA LYS A 132 -5.01 3.63 14.54
C LYS A 132 -3.63 3.02 14.78
N VAL A 133 -2.66 3.29 13.91
CA VAL A 133 -1.30 2.79 14.08
C VAL A 133 -0.61 3.62 15.15
N LYS A 134 -0.33 3.03 16.32
CA LYS A 134 0.52 3.69 17.31
C LYS A 134 1.97 3.64 16.82
N GLU A 135 2.72 4.70 17.11
CA GLU A 135 4.18 4.60 17.07
C GLU A 135 4.57 3.68 18.22
N ASP A 136 5.03 2.47 17.89
CA ASP A 136 5.72 1.61 18.86
C ASP A 136 7.13 2.15 19.10
#